data_AF-A0A9E7AY70-F1
#
_entry.id   AF-A0A9E7AY70-F1
#
_cell.length_a   1.000
_cell.length_b   1.000
_cell.length_c   1.000
_cell.angle_alpha   90.00
_cell.angle_beta   90.00
_cell.angle_gamma   90.00
#
_symmetry.space_group_name_H-M   'P 1'
#
loop_
_entity.id
_entity.type
_entity.pdbx_description
1 polymer ?
#
loop_
_entity_poly.entity_id
_entity_poly.type
_entity_poly.pdbx_seq_one_letter_code
_entity_poly.pdbx_strand_id
1 'polypeptide(L)'
;MPIERVNKTEQYELGTGSLQLRAWVGYNQFGTISAWLNQQPLGTANSLDKTIGPVKQLSGKRLVVISTVQDIMASTNTTSITIELSDGTNSKTYTYTQAVSVNGGAVIYSIIINLI
;
A
#
# COMPACT_ATOMS: atom_id res chain seq x y z
N MET A 1 16.68 -10.92 14.00
CA MET A 1 16.25 -9.55 14.35
C MET A 1 14.73 -9.51 14.28
N PRO A 2 14.03 -8.86 15.24
CA PRO A 2 12.58 -8.72 15.15
C PRO A 2 12.23 -7.84 13.93
N ILE A 3 11.21 -8.25 13.18
CA ILE A 3 10.67 -7.47 12.07
C ILE A 3 9.56 -6.59 12.64
N GLU A 4 9.69 -5.28 12.47
CA GLU A 4 8.68 -4.31 12.88
C GLU A 4 7.45 -4.40 11.97
N ARG A 5 6.28 -4.01 12.50
CA ARG A 5 5.02 -4.01 11.75
C ARG A 5 4.27 -2.71 11.91
N VAL A 6 3.79 -2.18 10.80
CA VAL A 6 2.87 -1.05 10.73
C VAL A 6 1.51 -1.56 10.25
N ASN A 7 0.51 -1.47 11.11
CA ASN A 7 -0.88 -1.82 10.77
C ASN A 7 -1.72 -0.55 10.70
N LYS A 8 -2.45 -0.36 9.60
CA LYS A 8 -3.35 0.78 9.42
C LYS A 8 -4.68 0.34 8.85
N THR A 9 -5.73 1.05 9.24
CA THR A 9 -7.07 0.92 8.67
C THR A 9 -7.52 2.30 8.24
N GLU A 10 -7.92 2.41 6.98
CA GLU A 10 -8.28 3.64 6.32
C GLU A 10 -9.65 3.51 5.65
N GLN A 11 -10.17 4.65 5.22
CA GLN A 11 -11.37 4.75 4.40
C GLN A 11 -11.07 5.56 3.14
N TYR A 12 -11.69 5.11 2.05
CA TYR A 12 -11.70 5.80 0.76
C TYR A 12 -13.15 5.92 0.29
N GLU A 13 -13.61 7.16 0.17
CA GLU A 13 -14.94 7.50 -0.36
C GLU A 13 -14.92 7.31 -1.88
N LEU A 14 -15.78 6.42 -2.35
CA LEU A 14 -15.92 6.08 -3.75
C LEU A 14 -16.75 7.14 -4.50
N GLY A 15 -16.22 7.63 -5.61
CA GLY A 15 -16.89 8.56 -6.52
C GLY A 15 -17.56 7.83 -7.69
N THR A 16 -17.13 8.15 -8.90
CA THR A 16 -17.63 7.52 -10.14
C THR A 16 -16.46 6.93 -10.94
N GLY A 17 -16.75 6.11 -11.95
CA GLY A 17 -15.71 5.54 -12.83
C GLY A 17 -15.14 4.21 -12.34
N SER A 18 -13.85 4.02 -12.53
CA SER A 18 -13.12 2.80 -12.15
C SER A 18 -11.97 3.13 -11.22
N LEU A 19 -11.90 2.43 -10.10
CA LEU A 19 -10.86 2.64 -9.11
C LEU A 19 -9.52 2.12 -9.64
N GLN A 20 -8.52 2.99 -9.66
CA GLN A 20 -7.12 2.72 -9.93
C GLN A 20 -6.37 2.66 -8.60
N LEU A 21 -5.48 1.68 -8.49
CA LEU A 21 -4.53 1.53 -7.40
C LEU A 21 -3.13 1.71 -7.96
N ARG A 22 -2.37 2.64 -7.36
CA ARG A 22 -0.92 2.70 -7.50
C ARG A 22 -0.28 2.53 -6.14
N ALA A 23 0.78 1.73 -6.05
CA ALA A 23 1.51 1.56 -4.81
C ALA A 23 3.00 1.33 -5.08
N TRP A 24 3.86 1.97 -4.29
CA TRP A 24 5.30 1.84 -4.42
C TRP A 24 5.99 1.99 -3.05
N VAL A 25 7.18 1.43 -2.95
CA VAL A 25 8.06 1.62 -1.78
C VAL A 25 8.89 2.89 -1.94
N GLY A 26 9.44 3.40 -0.83
CA GLY A 26 10.28 4.58 -0.84
C GLY A 26 11.53 4.46 -1.72
N TYR A 27 12.13 5.60 -2.05
CA TYR A 27 13.38 5.64 -2.81
C TYR A 27 14.51 4.97 -2.02
N ASN A 28 15.39 4.25 -2.73
CA ASN A 28 16.47 3.44 -2.14
C ASN A 28 15.97 2.47 -1.05
N GLN A 29 14.84 1.83 -1.30
CA GLN A 29 14.33 0.74 -0.49
C GLN A 29 14.03 -0.45 -1.39
N PHE A 30 14.14 -1.65 -0.83
CA PHE A 30 13.76 -2.87 -1.53
C PHE A 30 12.50 -3.43 -0.90
N GLY A 31 11.52 -3.85 -1.69
CA GLY A 31 10.32 -4.44 -1.14
C GLY A 31 9.43 -5.05 -2.20
N THR A 32 8.45 -5.81 -1.73
CA THR A 32 7.41 -6.41 -2.58
C THR A 32 6.06 -6.06 -1.99
N ILE A 33 5.22 -5.45 -2.80
CA ILE A 33 3.85 -5.08 -2.49
C ILE A 33 2.94 -6.15 -3.05
N SER A 34 1.98 -6.59 -2.24
CA SER A 34 0.90 -7.47 -2.65
C SER A 34 -0.42 -6.80 -2.32
N ALA A 35 -1.39 -6.91 -3.23
CA ALA A 35 -2.71 -6.31 -3.07
C ALA A 35 -3.81 -7.35 -3.24
N TRP A 36 -4.88 -7.22 -2.44
CA TRP A 36 -6.05 -8.09 -2.48
C TRP A 36 -7.33 -7.27 -2.32
N LEU A 37 -8.39 -7.66 -3.03
CA LEU A 37 -9.73 -7.13 -2.88
C LEU A 37 -10.64 -8.23 -2.33
N ASN A 38 -11.18 -8.07 -1.11
CA ASN A 38 -11.97 -9.10 -0.44
C ASN A 38 -11.32 -10.49 -0.53
N GLN A 39 -10.03 -10.58 -0.18
CA GLN A 39 -9.21 -11.81 -0.22
C GLN A 39 -8.88 -12.33 -1.64
N GLN A 40 -9.38 -11.72 -2.71
CA GLN A 40 -8.99 -12.05 -4.08
C GLN A 40 -7.70 -11.31 -4.45
N PRO A 41 -6.64 -12.01 -4.91
CA PRO A 41 -5.39 -11.35 -5.26
C PRO A 41 -5.56 -10.46 -6.48
N LEU A 42 -5.06 -9.23 -6.39
CA LEU A 42 -5.00 -8.26 -7.51
C LEU A 42 -3.64 -8.32 -8.22
N GLY A 43 -2.59 -8.66 -7.48
CA GLY A 43 -1.23 -8.80 -7.97
C GLY A 43 -0.18 -8.61 -6.89
N THR A 44 1.07 -8.91 -7.26
CA THR A 44 2.26 -8.76 -6.42
C THR A 44 3.40 -8.22 -7.28
N ALA A 45 4.02 -7.12 -6.86
CA ALA A 45 5.14 -6.48 -7.56
C ALA A 45 5.93 -5.53 -6.64
N ASN A 46 7.11 -5.08 -7.07
CA ASN A 46 7.88 -4.02 -6.39
C ASN A 46 7.22 -2.63 -6.48
N SER A 47 6.45 -2.41 -7.54
CA SER A 47 5.51 -1.31 -7.71
C SER A 47 4.26 -1.85 -8.40
N LEU A 48 3.07 -1.47 -7.94
CA LEU A 48 1.80 -1.89 -8.49
C LEU A 48 1.12 -0.70 -9.16
N ASP A 49 0.66 -0.88 -10.39
CA ASP A 49 -0.33 -0.03 -11.06
C ASP A 49 -1.43 -0.94 -11.60
N LYS A 50 -2.65 -0.80 -11.08
CA LYS A 50 -3.75 -1.74 -11.33
C LYS A 50 -5.09 -1.05 -11.33
N THR A 51 -5.86 -1.28 -12.39
CA THR A 51 -7.30 -1.04 -12.37
C THR A 51 -7.98 -2.13 -11.55
N ILE A 52 -8.61 -1.75 -10.43
CA ILE A 52 -9.35 -2.66 -9.56
C ILE A 52 -10.70 -3.00 -10.19
N GLY A 53 -11.39 -2.00 -10.74
CA GLY A 53 -12.66 -2.19 -11.44
C GLY A 53 -13.66 -1.05 -11.22
N PRO A 54 -14.90 -1.19 -11.73
CA PRO A 54 -15.92 -0.15 -11.64
C PRO A 54 -16.37 0.10 -10.19
N VAL A 55 -16.44 1.37 -9.79
CA VAL A 55 -16.78 1.80 -8.42
C VAL A 55 -18.07 1.18 -7.88
N LYS A 56 -19.10 1.03 -8.72
CA LYS A 56 -20.39 0.42 -8.34
C LYS A 56 -20.28 -1.02 -7.80
N GLN A 57 -19.21 -1.72 -8.14
CA GLN A 57 -18.94 -3.08 -7.69
C GLN A 57 -17.99 -3.12 -6.48
N LEU A 58 -17.53 -1.96 -5.99
CA LEU A 58 -16.48 -1.85 -4.98
C LEU A 58 -16.97 -1.34 -3.64
N SER A 59 -18.12 -0.67 -3.56
CA SER A 59 -18.66 -0.21 -2.28
C SER A 59 -18.90 -1.37 -1.32
N GLY A 60 -18.48 -1.18 -0.07
CA GLY A 60 -18.48 -2.20 0.99
C GLY A 60 -17.35 -3.23 0.87
N LYS A 61 -16.50 -3.18 -0.16
CA LYS A 61 -15.33 -4.07 -0.26
C LYS A 61 -14.14 -3.53 0.51
N ARG A 62 -13.23 -4.44 0.83
CA ARG A 62 -11.98 -4.18 1.53
C ARG A 62 -10.80 -4.40 0.59
N LEU A 63 -10.05 -3.34 0.34
CA LEU A 63 -8.74 -3.42 -0.28
C LEU A 63 -7.69 -3.63 0.81
N VAL A 64 -6.82 -4.62 0.63
CA VAL A 64 -5.71 -4.90 1.53
C VAL A 64 -4.41 -4.75 0.73
N VAL A 65 -3.49 -3.95 1.23
CA VAL A 65 -2.15 -3.78 0.66
C VAL A 65 -1.14 -4.17 1.73
N ILE A 66 -0.34 -5.18 1.44
CA ILE A 66 0.73 -5.65 2.33
C ILE A 66 2.06 -5.48 1.61
N SER A 67 3.06 -4.96 2.29
CA SER A 67 4.42 -4.90 1.78
C SER A 67 5.41 -5.23 2.87
N THR A 68 6.46 -5.99 2.53
CA THR A 68 7.67 -6.04 3.35
C THR A 68 8.69 -5.14 2.68
N VAL A 69 9.11 -4.10 3.38
CA VAL A 69 10.05 -3.10 2.89
C VAL A 69 11.32 -3.18 3.72
N GLN A 70 12.45 -3.32 3.06
CA GLN A 70 13.78 -3.33 3.63
C GLN A 70 14.50 -2.04 3.26
N ASP A 71 15.08 -1.38 4.25
CA ASP A 71 15.96 -0.25 3.98
C ASP A 71 17.30 -0.76 3.45
N ILE A 72 17.71 -0.25 2.29
CA ILE A 72 19.02 -0.55 1.69
C ILE A 72 19.97 0.65 1.78
N MET A 73 19.54 1.76 2.38
CA MET A 73 20.32 2.98 2.59
C MET A 73 20.55 3.24 4.09
N ALA A 74 21.71 2.78 4.57
CA ALA A 74 22.13 2.89 5.97
C ALA A 74 22.13 4.31 6.56
N SER A 75 22.22 5.34 5.71
CA SER A 75 22.26 6.74 6.12
C SER A 75 20.88 7.29 6.52
N THR A 76 19.79 6.67 6.03
CA THR A 76 18.42 7.11 6.34
C THR A 76 17.78 6.25 7.41
N ASN A 77 18.06 4.94 7.46
CA ASN A 77 17.45 4.01 8.42
C ASN A 77 15.92 4.17 8.46
N THR A 78 15.29 4.26 7.29
CA THR A 78 13.84 4.41 7.15
C THR A 78 13.29 3.54 6.03
N THR A 79 12.09 3.05 6.25
CA THR A 79 11.27 2.36 5.25
C THR A 79 10.00 3.16 5.02
N SER A 80 9.42 3.06 3.84
CA SER A 80 8.12 3.65 3.55
C SER A 80 7.36 2.92 2.45
N ILE A 81 6.04 3.07 2.49
CA ILE A 81 5.13 2.66 1.43
C ILE A 81 4.20 3.82 1.13
N THR A 82 3.92 4.05 -0.14
CA THR A 82 2.91 4.97 -0.62
C THR A 82 1.85 4.20 -1.40
N ILE A 83 0.59 4.52 -1.15
CA ILE A 83 -0.59 3.98 -1.83
C ILE A 83 -1.41 5.15 -2.34
N GLU A 84 -1.68 5.19 -3.63
CA GLU A 84 -2.56 6.17 -4.28
C GLU A 84 -3.78 5.44 -4.83
N LEU A 85 -4.96 5.98 -4.51
CA LEU A 85 -6.23 5.54 -5.02
C LEU A 85 -6.89 6.68 -5.79
N SER A 86 -7.34 6.41 -7.01
CA SER A 86 -8.06 7.38 -7.83
C SER A 86 -9.15 6.70 -8.64
N ASP A 87 -10.37 7.22 -8.63
CA ASP A 87 -11.46 6.74 -9.47
C ASP A 87 -11.82 7.70 -10.62
N GLY A 88 -11.09 8.81 -10.74
CA GLY A 88 -11.32 9.89 -11.69
C GLY A 88 -12.19 11.03 -11.13
N THR A 89 -12.92 10.79 -10.04
CA THR A 89 -13.62 11.84 -9.27
C THR A 89 -12.84 12.19 -8.01
N ASN A 90 -12.49 11.16 -7.25
CA ASN A 90 -11.74 11.26 -6.00
C ASN A 90 -10.32 10.79 -6.22
N SER A 91 -9.36 11.39 -5.50
CA SER A 91 -7.99 10.91 -5.42
C SER A 91 -7.48 11.07 -3.99
N LYS A 92 -6.79 10.04 -3.48
CA LYS A 92 -6.23 10.05 -2.13
C LYS A 92 -4.93 9.26 -2.09
N THR A 93 -3.95 9.83 -1.40
CA THR A 93 -2.63 9.23 -1.19
C THR A 93 -2.43 8.94 0.29
N TYR A 94 -2.00 7.73 0.60
CA TYR A 94 -1.63 7.27 1.92
C TYR A 94 -0.14 6.95 1.93
N THR A 95 0.62 7.68 2.74
CA THR A 95 2.06 7.44 2.90
C THR A 95 2.35 7.09 4.34
N TYR A 96 3.06 5.97 4.53
CA TYR A 96 3.51 5.55 5.85
C TYR A 96 5.01 5.35 5.83
N THR A 97 5.66 5.91 6.85
CA THR A 97 7.11 5.86 7.03
C THR A 97 7.41 5.30 8.41
N GLN A 98 8.42 4.45 8.51
CA GLN A 98 8.87 3.85 9.76
C GLN A 98 10.39 3.87 9.80
N ALA A 99 10.95 4.36 10.90
CA ALA A 99 12.39 4.26 11.15
C ALA A 99 12.76 2.82 11.52
N VAL A 100 13.93 2.36 11.07
CA VAL A 100 14.50 1.06 11.44
C VAL A 100 15.75 1.26 12.29
N SER A 101 15.93 0.42 13.31
CA SER A 101 17.03 0.56 14.27
C SER A 101 18.39 0.04 13.76
N VAL A 102 18.39 -0.65 12.62
CA VAL A 102 19.56 -1.34 12.07
C VAL A 102 19.60 -1.22 10.55
N ASN A 103 20.82 -1.16 9.99
CA ASN A 103 21.02 -1.23 8.54
C ASN A 103 20.49 -2.58 8.00
N GLY A 104 19.76 -2.54 6.89
CA GLY A 104 19.07 -3.72 6.36
C GLY A 104 17.84 -4.13 7.15
N GLY A 105 17.39 -3.30 8.11
CA GLY A 105 16.15 -3.49 8.84
C GLY A 105 14.94 -3.51 7.90
N ALA A 106 13.93 -4.30 8.26
CA ALA A 106 12.73 -4.47 7.46
C ALA A 106 11.47 -4.21 8.29
N VAL A 107 10.47 -3.65 7.63
CA VAL A 107 9.15 -3.35 8.19
C VAL A 107 8.09 -4.00 7.32
N ILE A 108 7.12 -4.65 7.95
CA ILE A 108 5.91 -5.12 7.27
C ILE A 108 4.83 -4.05 7.43
N TYR A 109 4.37 -3.51 6.31
CA TYR A 109 3.20 -2.66 6.24
C TYR A 109 1.98 -3.51 5.90
N SER A 110 0.92 -3.40 6.68
CA SER A 110 -0.38 -4.03 6.44
C SER A 110 -1.46 -2.96 6.50
N ILE A 111 -1.88 -2.48 5.34
CA ILE A 111 -2.83 -1.39 5.19
C ILE A 111 -4.16 -1.97 4.70
N ILE A 112 -5.21 -1.72 5.46
CA ILE A 112 -6.59 -2.07 5.11
C ILE A 112 -7.30 -0.79 4.72
N ILE A 113 -7.91 -0.75 3.54
CA ILE A 113 -8.70 0.37 3.06
C ILE A 113 -10.12 -0.13 2.83
N ASN A 114 -11.07 0.37 3.62
CA ASN A 114 -12.49 0.10 3.41
C ASN A 114 -13.00 1.08 2.34
N LEU A 115 -13.56 0.53 1.27
CA LEU A 115 -14.12 1.28 0.17
C LEU A 115 -15.59 1.54 0.48
N ILE A 116 -15.93 2.80 0.73
CA ILE A 116 -17.28 3.22 1.14
C ILE A 116 -17.92 4.04 0.04
#